data_AF-A0A7S1KJB4-F1
#
_entry.id   AF-A0A7S1KJB4-F1
#
_cell.length_a   1.000
_cell.length_b   1.000
_cell.length_c   1.000
_cell.angle_alpha   90.00
_cell.angle_beta   90.00
_cell.angle_gamma   90.00
#
_symmetry.space_group_name_H-M   'P 1'
#
loop_
_entity.id
_entity.type
_entity.pdbx_description
1 polymer ?
#
loop_
_entity_poly.entity_id
_entity_poly.type
_entity_poly.pdbx_seq_one_letter_code
_entity_poly.pdbx_strand_id
1 'polypeptide(L)'
;IELRRLQVHGSLEERETAEVKREEEQDGEASPTSAAAAAAADILHPYPSVSPSLKYALAAPVVCDLSSSGHATSAAPNVLAVSHDDGLLLSIAKQSAKVWTTRTMRPVRTMQLPTASQIGLCAIFVAGNDHIVVGLKDGSVALYDLASMDALQMDKAHGAAVQDIAPHPHHTGFASVGSDKVLKLYKFYVKKRTTPTGGEEGEGVGVETETVAFVDTMAHELNDEGMCVRYSPSCKFLAVGLLDSTTQIYYLNPGPSVKPFVTLYGHKLPITALDISTDSTLLVSASADKSVKLWGMDFGDCHTSFRAHTQAVTKARFLPDTHYFVTTGRDGCVKIWDGDARELITQLMSGGSAVTCVALSLDAAFFFTAGEDGGIRLWRRTSEQLFLEEERERELEQRMEQDAYTRDDMDTAAGGGEEVTLIRPTKRTLDSVRTAERLMEVIDEATEALTDQQQEQGDETMGGGSSSKPELAGRTAHEHVLWAVQQVPAPLLYEVLLSMPFSYALRLMQFIAAIAEAIDIMGGGYVCVE
;
A
#
# COMPACT_ATOMS: atom_id res chain seq x y z
N ILE A 1 10.82 -10.89 -29.42
CA ILE A 1 10.30 -11.52 -30.64
C ILE A 1 8.84 -11.84 -30.36
N GLU A 2 7.94 -11.17 -31.08
CA GLU A 2 6.49 -11.36 -31.05
C GLU A 2 6.13 -12.83 -31.20
N LEU A 3 5.02 -13.28 -30.59
CA LEU A 3 4.14 -14.24 -31.27
C LEU A 3 2.67 -14.02 -30.85
N ARG A 4 1.88 -13.75 -31.89
CA ARG A 4 0.48 -13.38 -31.92
C ARG A 4 -0.44 -14.55 -31.54
N ARG A 5 -1.49 -14.21 -30.79
CA ARG A 5 -2.92 -14.38 -31.12
C ARG A 5 -3.23 -15.37 -32.26
N LEU A 6 -3.89 -16.48 -31.92
CA LEU A 6 -4.76 -17.22 -32.82
C LEU A 6 -6.13 -17.41 -32.16
N GLN A 7 -7.14 -16.74 -32.72
CA GLN A 7 -8.54 -17.10 -32.56
C GLN A 7 -8.78 -18.40 -33.33
N VAL A 8 -9.56 -19.32 -32.75
CA VAL A 8 -10.25 -20.37 -33.50
C VAL A 8 -11.74 -20.25 -33.19
N HIS A 9 -12.52 -20.03 -34.25
CA HIS A 9 -13.98 -20.09 -34.28
C HIS A 9 -14.48 -21.51 -34.00
N GLY A 10 -15.68 -21.58 -33.44
CA GLY A 10 -16.26 -22.78 -32.85
C GLY A 10 -16.78 -23.83 -33.82
N SER A 11 -17.34 -24.87 -33.22
CA SER A 11 -18.35 -25.75 -33.80
C SER A 11 -19.22 -26.28 -32.67
N LEU A 12 -20.53 -26.08 -32.84
CA LEU A 12 -21.62 -26.67 -32.09
C LEU A 12 -21.85 -28.11 -32.57
N GLU A 13 -22.53 -28.88 -31.71
CA GLU A 13 -23.16 -30.22 -31.83
C GLU A 13 -22.64 -31.08 -30.68
N GLU A 14 -23.44 -31.70 -29.81
CA GLU A 14 -24.70 -32.40 -30.04
C GLU A 14 -25.24 -32.89 -28.66
N ARG A 15 -26.55 -33.22 -28.60
CA ARG A 15 -27.30 -33.92 -27.52
C ARG A 15 -27.79 -33.00 -26.39
N GLU A 16 -29.09 -32.84 -26.16
CA GLU A 16 -30.04 -33.90 -25.82
C GLU A 16 -31.44 -33.71 -26.45
N THR A 17 -31.91 -34.78 -27.09
CA THR A 17 -33.31 -35.23 -27.24
C THR A 17 -33.89 -35.59 -25.87
N ALA A 18 -35.18 -35.61 -25.53
CA ALA A 18 -36.46 -35.31 -26.16
C ALA A 18 -37.55 -35.53 -25.08
N GLU A 19 -38.82 -35.31 -25.45
CA GLU A 19 -40.09 -35.66 -24.78
C GLU A 19 -40.72 -34.56 -23.89
N VAL A 20 -41.99 -34.14 -24.02
CA VAL A 20 -43.15 -34.71 -24.75
C VAL A 20 -44.28 -33.64 -24.91
N LYS A 21 -44.87 -33.59 -26.13
CA LYS A 21 -46.27 -33.28 -26.58
C LYS A 21 -46.98 -31.98 -26.11
N ARG A 22 -47.35 -31.06 -27.05
CA ARG A 22 -48.61 -30.95 -27.88
C ARG A 22 -49.84 -30.61 -27.03
N GLU A 23 -50.75 -29.68 -27.35
CA GLU A 23 -51.28 -29.09 -28.60
C GLU A 23 -51.99 -27.74 -28.23
N GLU A 24 -51.83 -26.68 -29.04
CA GLU A 24 -52.88 -25.93 -29.78
C GLU A 24 -53.96 -25.20 -28.95
N GLU A 25 -54.07 -23.86 -29.05
CA GLU A 25 -54.92 -23.13 -30.01
C GLU A 25 -54.90 -21.60 -29.76
N GLN A 26 -55.53 -20.87 -30.68
CA GLN A 26 -55.30 -19.48 -31.11
C GLN A 26 -56.21 -18.43 -30.43
N ASP A 27 -55.81 -17.16 -30.60
CA ASP A 27 -56.61 -15.92 -30.68
C ASP A 27 -57.05 -15.12 -29.43
N GLY A 28 -56.85 -13.80 -29.52
CA GLY A 28 -57.87 -12.82 -29.12
C GLY A 28 -57.50 -11.80 -28.03
N GLU A 29 -57.59 -10.51 -28.37
CA GLU A 29 -57.35 -9.31 -27.56
C GLU A 29 -58.10 -9.23 -26.21
N ALA A 30 -57.44 -8.67 -25.18
CA ALA A 30 -57.93 -7.57 -24.32
C ALA A 30 -57.05 -7.39 -23.05
N SER A 31 -56.82 -6.14 -22.64
CA SER A 31 -56.34 -5.75 -21.30
C SER A 31 -57.50 -5.07 -20.54
N PRO A 32 -57.43 -4.63 -19.25
CA PRO A 32 -56.38 -4.74 -18.22
C PRO A 32 -56.93 -5.12 -16.79
N THR A 33 -56.05 -5.10 -15.77
CA THR A 33 -56.32 -5.11 -14.29
C THR A 33 -56.81 -6.44 -13.68
N SER A 34 -56.32 -6.97 -12.54
CA SER A 34 -55.63 -6.38 -11.38
C SER A 34 -54.85 -7.43 -10.57
N ALA A 35 -53.76 -6.97 -9.92
CA ALA A 35 -53.19 -7.40 -8.65
C ALA A 35 -52.40 -8.74 -8.54
N ALA A 36 -51.08 -8.57 -8.47
CA ALA A 36 -50.20 -9.10 -7.41
C ALA A 36 -50.12 -10.62 -7.15
N ALA A 37 -49.10 -11.26 -7.73
CA ALA A 37 -48.26 -12.26 -7.05
C ALA A 37 -47.03 -12.61 -7.92
N ALA A 38 -45.89 -12.80 -7.26
CA ALA A 38 -44.69 -13.49 -7.79
C ALA A 38 -43.78 -12.74 -8.78
N ALA A 39 -43.31 -11.55 -8.40
CA ALA A 39 -42.03 -11.01 -8.88
C ALA A 39 -41.05 -10.90 -7.70
N ALA A 40 -40.71 -12.07 -7.14
CA ALA A 40 -39.63 -12.25 -6.18
C ALA A 40 -39.10 -13.67 -6.35
N ALA A 41 -37.77 -13.76 -6.37
CA ALA A 41 -36.92 -14.95 -6.51
C ALA A 41 -36.48 -15.32 -7.94
N ASP A 42 -35.16 -15.48 -8.03
CA ASP A 42 -34.37 -16.17 -9.05
C ASP A 42 -34.03 -15.46 -10.36
N ILE A 43 -33.17 -14.44 -10.22
CA ILE A 43 -32.02 -14.31 -11.12
C ILE A 43 -30.75 -14.55 -10.29
N LEU A 44 -30.44 -15.84 -10.09
CA LEU A 44 -29.10 -16.30 -9.75
C LEU A 44 -28.21 -16.06 -10.97
N HIS A 45 -27.40 -15.01 -10.93
CA HIS A 45 -26.17 -14.99 -11.73
C HIS A 45 -25.07 -15.70 -10.92
N PRO A 46 -24.33 -16.64 -11.54
CA PRO A 46 -23.35 -17.46 -10.84
C PRO A 46 -22.16 -16.61 -10.39
N TYR A 47 -21.74 -16.84 -9.14
CA TYR A 47 -20.43 -16.43 -8.63
C TYR A 47 -19.33 -16.73 -9.64
N PRO A 48 -18.43 -15.78 -9.97
CA PRO A 48 -17.16 -16.17 -10.55
C PRO A 48 -16.40 -16.95 -9.47
N SER A 49 -16.08 -18.19 -9.80
CA SER A 49 -15.20 -19.06 -9.03
C SER A 49 -13.91 -18.31 -8.68
N VAL A 50 -13.67 -18.17 -7.38
CA VAL A 50 -12.47 -17.58 -6.78
C VAL A 50 -11.24 -18.38 -7.25
N SER A 51 -10.45 -17.77 -8.12
CA SER A 51 -9.03 -18.12 -8.31
C SER A 51 -8.21 -17.50 -7.15
N PRO A 52 -7.09 -18.10 -6.73
CA PRO A 52 -6.34 -17.60 -5.58
C PRO A 52 -5.75 -16.21 -5.84
N SER A 53 -6.05 -15.28 -4.94
CA SER A 53 -5.26 -14.11 -4.51
C SER A 53 -4.40 -13.37 -5.54
N LEU A 54 -5.02 -12.84 -6.59
CA LEU A 54 -4.39 -11.85 -7.46
C LEU A 54 -4.60 -10.44 -6.87
N LYS A 55 -3.58 -9.91 -6.18
CA LYS A 55 -3.57 -8.53 -5.67
C LYS A 55 -2.55 -7.70 -6.46
N TYR A 56 -2.93 -6.48 -6.79
CA TYR A 56 -2.08 -5.54 -7.53
C TYR A 56 -1.29 -4.67 -6.57
N ALA A 57 0.02 -4.60 -6.77
CA ALA A 57 0.94 -3.79 -5.99
C ALA A 57 0.69 -2.29 -6.18
N LEU A 58 0.94 -1.51 -5.12
CA LEU A 58 1.42 -0.14 -5.26
C LEU A 58 2.93 -0.14 -5.00
N ALA A 59 3.77 -0.53 -5.99
CA ALA A 59 5.25 -0.51 -5.85
C ALA A 59 5.90 -0.05 -7.16
N ALA A 60 6.85 0.90 -7.29
CA ALA A 60 7.90 1.49 -6.46
C ALA A 60 8.32 2.86 -7.08
N PRO A 61 9.51 3.45 -6.78
CA PRO A 61 10.04 3.94 -5.50
C PRO A 61 9.41 5.31 -5.14
N VAL A 62 9.95 6.00 -4.12
CA VAL A 62 9.65 7.43 -3.88
C VAL A 62 9.88 8.20 -5.18
N VAL A 63 8.81 8.63 -5.85
CA VAL A 63 8.92 9.30 -7.16
C VAL A 63 9.55 10.69 -7.02
N CYS A 64 9.41 11.31 -5.85
CA CYS A 64 10.02 12.59 -5.53
C CYS A 64 10.07 12.79 -4.01
N ASP A 65 11.25 13.10 -3.47
CA ASP A 65 11.42 13.67 -2.13
C ASP A 65 11.57 15.19 -2.27
N LEU A 66 10.58 15.95 -1.81
CA LEU A 66 10.59 17.42 -1.89
C LEU A 66 11.43 18.06 -0.76
N SER A 67 12.71 17.73 -0.68
CA SER A 67 13.62 18.31 0.33
C SER A 67 14.12 19.72 -0.02
N SER A 68 14.19 20.09 -1.30
CA SER A 68 14.82 21.35 -1.75
C SER A 68 13.88 22.55 -1.89
N SER A 69 12.56 22.33 -1.99
CA SER A 69 11.53 23.38 -2.04
C SER A 69 10.45 23.22 -0.96
N GLY A 70 10.75 22.36 0.02
CA GLY A 70 9.88 21.95 1.12
C GLY A 70 9.48 23.08 2.08
N HIS A 71 8.62 22.77 3.03
CA HIS A 71 8.40 23.64 4.19
C HIS A 71 9.73 23.91 4.90
N ALA A 72 9.87 25.04 5.60
CA ALA A 72 11.12 25.36 6.31
C ALA A 72 11.52 24.16 7.18
N THR A 73 12.80 23.78 7.14
CA THR A 73 13.38 22.49 7.58
C THR A 73 13.07 22.05 9.02
N SER A 74 12.43 22.90 9.83
CA SER A 74 12.00 22.64 11.21
C SER A 74 10.49 22.37 11.35
N ALA A 75 9.73 22.37 10.26
CA ALA A 75 8.28 22.17 10.27
C ALA A 75 7.89 20.98 9.40
N ALA A 76 7.69 19.83 10.05
CA ALA A 76 7.05 18.69 9.40
C ALA A 76 5.62 19.09 8.95
N PRO A 77 5.21 18.69 7.74
CA PRO A 77 3.81 18.83 7.34
C PRO A 77 2.94 17.98 8.26
N ASN A 78 1.92 18.63 8.84
CA ASN A 78 0.96 17.99 9.72
C ASN A 78 -0.28 17.53 8.95
N VAL A 79 -0.56 18.19 7.82
CA VAL A 79 -1.76 17.99 7.03
C VAL A 79 -1.40 17.87 5.56
N LEU A 80 -2.00 16.88 4.91
CA LEU A 80 -2.08 16.76 3.47
C LEU A 80 -3.54 16.65 3.06
N ALA A 81 -3.90 17.35 1.99
CA ALA A 81 -5.20 17.20 1.33
C ALA A 81 -4.99 17.21 -0.18
N VAL A 82 -5.67 16.33 -0.90
CA VAL A 82 -5.66 16.28 -2.37
C VAL A 82 -6.92 16.98 -2.87
N SER A 83 -6.81 17.66 -4.01
CA SER A 83 -7.94 18.29 -4.68
C SER A 83 -8.88 17.26 -5.32
N HIS A 84 -10.10 17.69 -5.65
CA HIS A 84 -11.12 16.81 -6.22
C HIS A 84 -10.79 16.32 -7.64
N ASP A 85 -9.87 17.00 -8.33
CA ASP A 85 -9.42 16.67 -9.69
C ASP A 85 -8.06 15.94 -9.68
N ASP A 86 -7.55 15.58 -8.50
CA ASP A 86 -6.23 14.98 -8.29
C ASP A 86 -5.06 15.82 -8.86
N GLY A 87 -5.29 17.08 -9.22
CA GLY A 87 -4.33 17.98 -9.87
C GLY A 87 -3.49 18.81 -8.90
N LEU A 88 -4.02 19.08 -7.71
CA LEU A 88 -3.40 19.89 -6.67
C LEU A 88 -3.27 19.10 -5.36
N LEU A 89 -2.21 19.40 -4.63
CA LEU A 89 -1.96 18.89 -3.29
C LEU A 89 -1.77 20.09 -2.36
N LEU A 90 -2.46 20.11 -1.24
CA LEU A 90 -2.25 21.06 -0.16
C LEU A 90 -1.40 20.39 0.92
N SER A 91 -0.36 21.09 1.35
CA SER A 91 0.45 20.71 2.51
C SER A 91 0.49 21.87 3.49
N ILE A 92 0.23 21.58 4.77
CA ILE A 92 0.31 22.57 5.84
C ILE A 92 1.34 22.13 6.86
N ALA A 93 2.32 23.01 7.10
CA ALA A 93 3.31 22.86 8.15
C ALA A 93 3.34 24.12 9.01
N LYS A 94 2.94 23.97 10.28
CA LYS A 94 2.84 25.05 11.27
C LYS A 94 2.03 26.25 10.74
N GLN A 95 2.71 27.31 10.32
CA GLN A 95 2.12 28.58 9.84
C GLN A 95 2.12 28.70 8.31
N SER A 96 2.75 27.76 7.61
CA SER A 96 2.89 27.80 6.15
C SER A 96 2.00 26.75 5.51
N ALA A 97 1.13 27.20 4.61
CA ALA A 97 0.34 26.34 3.73
C ALA A 97 0.90 26.47 2.31
N LYS A 98 1.21 25.35 1.67
CA LYS A 98 1.72 25.31 0.30
C LYS A 98 0.79 24.46 -0.55
N VAL A 99 0.44 24.99 -1.72
CA VAL A 99 -0.30 24.25 -2.74
C VAL A 99 0.70 23.82 -3.81
N TRP A 100 0.70 22.54 -4.14
CA TRP A 100 1.59 21.87 -5.07
C TRP A 100 0.78 21.35 -6.25
N THR A 101 1.39 21.25 -7.42
CA THR A 101 0.81 20.49 -8.54
C THR A 101 1.23 19.03 -8.42
N THR A 102 0.29 18.09 -8.50
CA THR A 102 0.57 16.65 -8.35
C THR A 102 1.45 16.09 -9.48
N ARG A 103 1.30 16.61 -10.70
CA ARG A 103 2.06 16.16 -11.88
C ARG A 103 3.54 16.56 -11.84
N THR A 104 3.84 17.77 -11.41
CA THR A 104 5.20 18.34 -11.43
C THR A 104 5.85 18.39 -10.05
N MET A 105 5.07 18.16 -9.00
CA MET A 105 5.46 18.27 -7.59
C MET A 105 6.10 19.63 -7.24
N ARG A 106 5.75 20.68 -7.98
CA ARG A 106 6.24 22.04 -7.72
C ARG A 106 5.22 22.84 -6.89
N PRO A 107 5.67 23.69 -5.96
CA PRO A 107 4.77 24.58 -5.24
C PRO A 107 4.26 25.66 -6.20
N VAL A 108 2.94 25.74 -6.35
CA VAL A 108 2.24 26.75 -7.15
C VAL A 108 2.01 28.00 -6.31
N ARG A 109 1.52 27.80 -5.08
CA ARG A 109 1.19 28.87 -4.15
C ARG A 109 1.77 28.60 -2.78
N THR A 110 2.20 29.65 -2.11
CA THR A 110 2.58 29.61 -0.70
C THR A 110 1.74 30.67 0.02
N MET A 111 1.01 30.23 1.03
CA MET A 111 0.21 31.05 1.91
C MET A 111 0.82 31.00 3.30
N GLN A 112 0.97 32.17 3.92
CA GLN A 112 1.32 32.27 5.32
C GLN A 112 0.06 32.60 6.11
N LEU A 113 -0.22 31.83 7.16
CA LEU A 113 -1.34 32.14 8.05
C LEU A 113 -1.09 33.49 8.74
N PRO A 114 -2.10 34.38 8.87
CA PRO A 114 -1.89 35.78 9.21
C PRO A 114 -1.27 36.04 10.59
N THR A 115 -1.49 35.13 11.55
CA THR A 115 -1.09 35.33 12.95
C THR A 115 -0.10 34.26 13.39
N ALA A 116 0.96 34.65 14.11
CA ALA A 116 1.99 33.72 14.58
C ALA A 116 1.47 32.65 15.58
N SER A 117 0.33 32.89 16.25
CA SER A 117 -0.33 31.91 17.12
C SER A 117 -1.19 30.89 16.35
N GLN A 118 -1.47 31.12 15.07
CA GLN A 118 -2.38 30.32 14.25
C GLN A 118 -1.60 29.22 13.53
N ILE A 119 -1.59 28.03 14.15
CA ILE A 119 -1.07 26.80 13.55
C ILE A 119 -2.24 26.08 12.88
N GLY A 120 -2.09 25.71 11.60
CA GLY A 120 -3.07 24.88 10.90
C GLY A 120 -2.97 23.42 11.33
N LEU A 121 -4.09 22.84 11.77
CA LEU A 121 -4.18 21.45 12.26
C LEU A 121 -4.90 20.52 11.28
N CYS A 122 -5.83 21.06 10.50
CA CYS A 122 -6.60 20.33 9.50
C CYS A 122 -6.95 21.27 8.34
N ALA A 123 -7.11 20.70 7.14
CA ALA A 123 -7.52 21.45 5.97
C ALA A 123 -8.17 20.56 4.92
N ILE A 124 -9.06 21.17 4.13
CA ILE A 124 -9.79 20.52 3.05
C ILE A 124 -9.90 21.46 1.85
N PHE A 125 -9.96 20.89 0.65
CA PHE A 125 -10.42 21.61 -0.53
C PHE A 125 -11.94 21.62 -0.57
N VAL A 126 -12.51 22.69 -1.12
CA VAL A 126 -13.96 22.92 -1.21
C VAL A 126 -14.30 23.53 -2.59
N ALA A 127 -15.55 23.35 -3.03
CA ALA A 127 -16.14 24.03 -4.18
C ALA A 127 -15.34 23.83 -5.48
N GLY A 128 -15.07 22.58 -5.86
CA GLY A 128 -14.42 22.30 -7.15
C GLY A 128 -12.97 22.80 -7.25
N ASN A 129 -12.29 23.00 -6.11
CA ASN A 129 -10.89 23.43 -5.94
C ASN A 129 -10.64 24.93 -5.95
N ASP A 130 -11.69 25.75 -5.92
CA ASP A 130 -11.55 27.20 -5.85
C ASP A 130 -11.23 27.70 -4.44
N HIS A 131 -11.63 26.95 -3.40
CA HIS A 131 -11.48 27.38 -2.01
C HIS A 131 -10.86 26.31 -1.12
N ILE A 132 -10.20 26.77 -0.06
CA ILE A 132 -9.59 25.94 0.97
C ILE A 132 -10.17 26.33 2.32
N VAL A 133 -10.60 25.35 3.11
CA VAL A 133 -10.96 25.56 4.52
C VAL A 133 -9.83 25.04 5.39
N VAL A 134 -9.39 25.85 6.36
CA VAL A 134 -8.32 25.52 7.31
C VAL A 134 -8.85 25.65 8.74
N GLY A 135 -8.65 24.60 9.53
CA GLY A 135 -8.90 24.60 10.97
C GLY A 135 -7.63 24.97 11.74
N LEU A 136 -7.76 25.91 12.65
CA LEU A 136 -6.65 26.49 13.41
C LEU A 136 -6.62 25.97 14.85
N LYS A 137 -5.42 25.98 15.44
CA LYS A 137 -5.20 25.64 16.85
C LYS A 137 -5.89 26.60 17.83
N ASP A 138 -6.22 27.82 17.40
CA ASP A 138 -6.95 28.80 18.23
C ASP A 138 -8.47 28.54 18.33
N GLY A 139 -8.97 27.52 17.61
CA GLY A 139 -10.39 27.18 17.50
C GLY A 139 -11.13 27.87 16.37
N SER A 140 -10.44 28.68 15.57
CA SER A 140 -11.03 29.34 14.41
C SER A 140 -11.01 28.45 13.18
N VAL A 141 -12.02 28.60 12.34
CA VAL A 141 -12.09 28.00 11.01
C VAL A 141 -12.02 29.15 10.01
N ALA A 142 -11.07 29.06 9.08
CA ALA A 142 -10.83 30.08 8.07
C ALA A 142 -11.09 29.50 6.67
N LEU A 143 -11.81 30.28 5.84
CA LEU A 143 -12.02 30.01 4.43
C LEU A 143 -11.10 30.92 3.61
N TYR A 144 -10.27 30.30 2.79
CA TYR A 144 -9.33 30.96 1.89
C TYR A 144 -9.73 30.72 0.44
N ASP A 145 -9.51 31.72 -0.40
CA ASP A 145 -9.64 31.60 -1.84
C ASP A 145 -8.33 31.16 -2.49
N LEU A 146 -8.37 30.22 -3.43
CA LEU A 146 -7.18 29.65 -4.06
C LEU A 146 -6.54 30.60 -5.09
N ALA A 147 -7.35 31.47 -5.71
CA ALA A 147 -6.85 32.41 -6.72
C ALA A 147 -6.10 33.59 -6.06
N SER A 148 -6.71 34.20 -5.05
CA SER A 148 -6.16 35.36 -4.32
C SER A 148 -5.24 34.99 -3.15
N MET A 149 -5.37 33.80 -2.58
CA MET A 149 -4.76 33.39 -1.28
C MET A 149 -5.22 34.25 -0.09
N ASP A 150 -6.29 35.03 -0.26
CA ASP A 150 -6.84 35.87 0.80
C ASP A 150 -7.85 35.11 1.66
N ALA A 151 -7.91 35.47 2.94
CA ALA A 151 -8.92 34.97 3.86
C ALA A 151 -10.27 35.64 3.54
N LEU A 152 -11.24 34.87 3.03
CA LEU A 152 -12.60 35.34 2.76
C LEU A 152 -13.40 35.51 4.05
N GLN A 153 -13.29 34.52 4.95
CA GLN A 153 -14.02 34.46 6.22
C GLN A 153 -13.14 33.78 7.26
N MET A 154 -13.13 34.32 8.49
CA MET A 154 -12.45 33.75 9.64
C MET A 154 -13.36 33.83 10.84
N ASP A 155 -13.91 32.68 11.24
CA ASP A 155 -14.89 32.60 12.32
C ASP A 155 -14.33 31.78 13.47
N LYS A 156 -14.51 32.27 14.70
CA LYS A 156 -14.15 31.53 15.91
C LYS A 156 -15.21 30.45 16.19
N ALA A 157 -15.03 29.30 15.55
CA ALA A 157 -15.95 28.18 15.60
C ALA A 157 -15.98 27.50 16.97
N HIS A 158 -14.81 27.25 17.54
CA HIS A 158 -14.60 26.45 18.75
C HIS A 158 -13.91 27.27 19.84
N GLY A 159 -14.13 26.87 21.10
CA GLY A 159 -13.44 27.44 22.26
C GLY A 159 -11.98 27.00 22.39
N ALA A 160 -11.63 25.88 21.76
CA ALA A 160 -10.32 25.26 21.77
C ALA A 160 -9.92 24.77 20.36
N ALA A 161 -8.76 24.14 20.23
CA ALA A 161 -8.19 23.74 18.93
C ALA A 161 -9.12 22.85 18.11
N VAL A 162 -9.25 23.14 16.81
CA VAL A 162 -9.97 22.31 15.84
C VAL A 162 -9.09 21.13 15.44
N GLN A 163 -9.46 19.92 15.84
CA GLN A 163 -8.63 18.73 15.63
C GLN A 163 -8.77 18.16 14.22
N ASP A 164 -9.99 18.11 13.69
CA ASP A 164 -10.26 17.54 12.38
C ASP A 164 -11.45 18.21 11.69
N ILE A 165 -11.42 18.20 10.36
CA ILE A 165 -12.48 18.72 9.50
C ILE A 165 -12.78 17.66 8.44
N ALA A 166 -14.06 17.37 8.24
CA ALA A 166 -14.53 16.42 7.24
C ALA A 166 -15.39 17.13 6.20
N PRO A 167 -15.07 17.05 4.89
CA PRO A 167 -15.95 17.59 3.86
C PRO A 167 -17.21 16.74 3.75
N HIS A 168 -18.34 17.38 3.47
CA HIS A 168 -19.56 16.66 3.12
C HIS A 168 -19.38 16.01 1.73
N PRO A 169 -19.79 14.74 1.49
CA PRO A 169 -19.56 14.06 0.21
C PRO A 169 -20.20 14.76 -1.00
N HIS A 170 -21.32 15.46 -0.80
CA HIS A 170 -21.95 16.31 -1.82
C HIS A 170 -21.38 17.75 -1.92
N HIS A 171 -20.27 18.06 -1.24
CA HIS A 171 -19.63 19.40 -1.22
C HIS A 171 -20.52 20.57 -0.80
N THR A 172 -21.65 20.30 -0.15
CA THR A 172 -22.60 21.30 0.34
C THR A 172 -22.14 21.98 1.64
N GLY A 173 -21.15 21.40 2.31
CA GLY A 173 -20.75 21.78 3.65
C GLY A 173 -19.57 20.96 4.17
N PHE A 174 -19.29 21.09 5.46
CA PHE A 174 -18.27 20.32 6.17
C PHE A 174 -18.64 20.18 7.64
N ALA A 175 -18.05 19.20 8.33
CA ALA A 175 -18.10 19.07 9.78
C ALA A 175 -16.75 19.49 10.36
N SER A 176 -16.75 20.15 11.51
CA SER A 176 -15.55 20.35 12.32
C SER A 176 -15.76 19.79 13.71
N VAL A 177 -14.65 19.33 14.28
CA VAL A 177 -14.61 18.89 15.67
C VAL A 177 -13.47 19.57 16.40
N GLY A 178 -13.79 20.06 17.59
CA GLY A 178 -12.87 20.71 18.48
C GLY A 178 -12.55 19.88 19.72
N SER A 179 -11.45 20.27 20.36
CA SER A 179 -11.13 19.87 21.74
C SER A 179 -12.07 20.48 22.79
N ASP A 180 -13.00 21.34 22.38
CA ASP A 180 -14.03 21.91 23.24
C ASP A 180 -15.25 21.00 23.44
N LYS A 181 -15.14 19.73 23.04
CA LYS A 181 -16.22 18.72 23.09
C LYS A 181 -17.42 19.09 22.24
N VAL A 182 -17.24 19.94 21.23
CA VAL A 182 -18.33 20.31 20.31
C VAL A 182 -18.03 19.78 18.92
N LEU A 183 -19.03 19.14 18.33
CA LEU A 183 -19.12 18.83 16.91
C LEU A 183 -19.99 19.89 16.25
N LYS A 184 -19.50 20.54 15.19
CA LYS A 184 -20.26 21.53 14.42
C LYS A 184 -20.40 21.14 12.96
N LEU A 185 -21.57 21.39 12.38
CA LEU A 185 -21.87 21.16 10.98
C LEU A 185 -22.08 22.50 10.27
N TYR A 186 -21.36 22.69 9.18
CA TYR A 186 -21.39 23.91 8.37
C TYR A 186 -22.00 23.64 7.01
N LYS A 187 -22.74 24.62 6.50
CA LYS A 187 -23.24 24.62 5.13
C LYS A 187 -22.69 25.82 4.38
N PHE A 188 -22.28 25.60 3.13
CA PHE A 188 -21.85 26.67 2.24
C PHE A 188 -23.05 27.39 1.65
N TYR A 189 -22.89 28.69 1.49
CA TYR A 189 -23.83 29.55 0.78
C TYR A 189 -23.06 30.65 0.06
N VAL A 190 -23.67 31.19 -0.99
CA VAL A 190 -23.09 32.29 -1.76
C VAL A 190 -23.58 33.60 -1.15
N LYS A 191 -22.64 34.42 -0.68
CA LYS A 191 -22.88 35.77 -0.16
C LYS A 191 -22.54 36.79 -1.24
N LYS A 192 -23.51 37.63 -1.59
CA LYS A 192 -23.30 38.80 -2.45
C LYS A 192 -22.59 39.91 -1.65
N ARG A 193 -21.43 40.35 -2.11
CA ARG A 193 -20.68 41.48 -1.57
C ARG A 193 -20.76 42.63 -2.57
N THR A 194 -21.39 43.73 -2.15
CA THR A 194 -21.33 45.00 -2.87
C THR A 194 -20.06 45.72 -2.47
N THR A 195 -19.12 45.88 -3.40
CA THR A 195 -17.99 46.79 -3.17
C THR A 195 -18.43 48.19 -3.59
N PRO A 196 -18.48 49.17 -2.69
CA PRO A 196 -18.73 50.55 -3.08
C PRO A 196 -17.52 51.05 -3.86
N THR A 197 -17.68 51.23 -5.16
CA THR A 197 -16.73 51.97 -5.99
C THR A 197 -16.76 53.42 -5.54
N GLY A 198 -15.65 53.90 -4.98
CA GLY A 198 -15.52 55.26 -4.48
C GLY A 198 -15.76 56.28 -5.59
N GLY A 199 -16.91 56.94 -5.53
CA GLY A 199 -17.25 58.15 -6.25
C GLY A 199 -18.19 58.96 -5.36
N GLU A 200 -17.79 60.19 -5.04
CA GLU A 200 -18.62 61.13 -4.28
C GLU A 200 -19.97 61.34 -5.00
N GLU A 201 -21.04 61.29 -4.22
CA GLU A 201 -22.41 61.72 -4.52
C GLU A 201 -22.97 61.36 -5.92
N GLY A 202 -23.62 60.20 -5.99
CA GLY A 202 -24.51 59.82 -7.08
C GLY A 202 -24.64 58.30 -7.16
N GLU A 203 -25.85 57.78 -7.33
CA GLU A 203 -26.20 56.35 -7.38
C GLU A 203 -25.21 55.52 -8.22
N GLY A 204 -24.17 55.02 -7.58
CA GLY A 204 -23.18 54.14 -8.21
C GLY A 204 -23.74 52.72 -8.24
N VAL A 205 -23.82 52.14 -9.44
CA VAL A 205 -24.06 50.71 -9.63
C VAL A 205 -22.86 49.97 -9.03
N GLY A 206 -22.99 49.55 -7.77
CA GLY A 206 -21.98 48.74 -7.10
C GLY A 206 -21.79 47.43 -7.85
N VAL A 207 -20.54 47.04 -8.08
CA VAL A 207 -20.25 45.71 -8.62
C VAL A 207 -20.63 44.69 -7.54
N GLU A 208 -21.68 43.93 -7.80
CA GLU A 208 -22.04 42.77 -6.98
C GLU A 208 -21.06 41.65 -7.29
N THR A 209 -20.21 41.30 -6.32
CA THR A 209 -19.35 40.12 -6.40
C THR A 209 -19.96 39.01 -5.55
N GLU A 210 -20.09 37.82 -6.11
CA GLU A 210 -20.56 36.64 -5.40
C GLU A 210 -19.36 35.94 -4.76
N THR A 211 -19.40 35.74 -3.44
CA THR A 211 -18.32 35.11 -2.66
C THR A 211 -18.89 33.96 -1.85
N VAL A 212 -18.18 32.84 -1.77
CA VAL A 212 -18.59 31.71 -0.94
C VAL A 212 -18.34 32.05 0.54
N ALA A 213 -19.31 31.72 1.38
CA ALA A 213 -19.24 31.82 2.83
C ALA A 213 -19.82 30.54 3.44
N PHE A 214 -19.54 30.30 4.72
CA PHE A 214 -20.12 29.18 5.45
C PHE A 214 -20.88 29.66 6.69
N VAL A 215 -21.95 28.95 7.05
CA VAL A 215 -22.77 29.20 8.23
C VAL A 215 -22.86 27.93 9.06
N ASP A 216 -22.72 28.10 10.38
CA ASP A 216 -22.98 27.07 11.37
C ASP A 216 -24.46 26.69 11.34
N THR A 217 -24.75 25.45 10.98
CA THR A 217 -26.12 24.93 10.90
C THR A 217 -26.51 24.22 12.19
N MET A 218 -25.53 23.63 12.88
CA MET A 218 -25.78 22.71 13.98
C MET A 218 -24.54 22.54 14.84
N ALA A 219 -24.74 22.60 16.16
CA ALA A 219 -23.73 22.27 17.16
C ALA A 219 -24.25 21.13 18.05
N HIS A 220 -23.40 20.13 18.29
CA HIS A 220 -23.67 18.99 19.14
C HIS A 220 -22.59 18.87 20.22
N GLU A 221 -23.00 18.74 21.47
CA GLU A 221 -22.10 18.46 22.58
C GLU A 221 -21.76 16.97 22.61
N LEU A 222 -20.47 16.67 22.61
CA LEU A 222 -19.89 15.34 22.71
C LEU A 222 -19.59 15.01 24.17
N ASN A 223 -19.47 13.72 24.48
CA ASN A 223 -19.11 13.28 25.83
C ASN A 223 -17.69 13.73 26.22
N ASP A 224 -16.77 13.72 25.26
CA ASP A 224 -15.37 14.10 25.47
C ASP A 224 -14.78 14.82 24.24
N GLU A 225 -13.50 15.16 24.30
CA GLU A 225 -12.81 15.82 23.20
C GLU A 225 -12.85 14.96 21.94
N GLY A 226 -13.24 15.55 20.81
CA GLY A 226 -13.23 14.86 19.53
C GLY A 226 -11.87 15.02 18.84
N MET A 227 -11.31 13.90 18.38
CA MET A 227 -10.00 13.84 17.74
C MET A 227 -10.10 13.74 16.22
N CYS A 228 -11.08 13.02 15.71
CA CYS A 228 -11.26 12.84 14.26
C CYS A 228 -12.73 12.68 13.87
N VAL A 229 -13.06 13.05 12.64
CA VAL A 229 -14.44 13.00 12.10
C VAL A 229 -14.44 12.55 10.66
N ARG A 230 -15.39 11.70 10.28
CA ARG A 230 -15.63 11.33 8.88
C ARG A 230 -17.11 11.19 8.56
N TYR A 231 -17.47 11.65 7.38
CA TYR A 231 -18.77 11.35 6.78
C TYR A 231 -18.72 9.98 6.13
N SER A 232 -19.83 9.25 6.20
CA SER A 232 -20.10 8.15 5.30
C SER A 232 -20.32 8.71 3.89
N PRO A 233 -19.78 8.08 2.84
CA PRO A 233 -20.02 8.44 1.44
C PRO A 233 -21.51 8.47 1.06
N SER A 234 -22.35 7.65 1.72
CA SER A 234 -23.81 7.67 1.57
C SER A 234 -24.50 8.91 2.18
N CYS A 235 -23.76 9.78 2.88
CA CYS A 235 -24.24 10.93 3.65
C CYS A 235 -25.21 10.60 4.80
N LYS A 236 -25.41 9.32 5.14
CA LYS A 236 -26.33 8.92 6.22
C LYS A 236 -25.68 8.92 7.60
N PHE A 237 -24.40 8.61 7.67
CA PHE A 237 -23.68 8.44 8.92
C PHE A 237 -22.55 9.44 9.06
N LEU A 238 -22.27 9.80 10.31
CA LEU A 238 -21.12 10.61 10.71
C LEU A 238 -20.41 9.86 11.84
N ALA A 239 -19.15 9.49 11.63
CA ALA A 239 -18.33 8.87 12.66
C ALA A 239 -17.41 9.90 13.31
N VAL A 240 -17.35 9.87 14.64
CA VAL A 240 -16.52 10.74 15.47
C VAL A 240 -15.67 9.86 16.39
N GLY A 241 -14.37 10.11 16.41
CA GLY A 241 -13.43 9.44 17.32
C GLY A 241 -13.10 10.36 18.47
N LEU A 242 -13.32 9.86 19.70
CA LEU A 242 -13.15 10.63 20.92
C LEU A 242 -11.81 10.33 21.61
N LEU A 243 -11.42 11.23 22.52
CA LEU A 243 -10.28 11.07 23.40
C LEU A 243 -10.51 9.95 24.44
N ASP A 244 -11.75 9.67 24.80
CA ASP A 244 -12.16 8.59 25.73
C ASP A 244 -11.98 7.17 25.16
N SER A 245 -11.29 7.02 24.02
CA SER A 245 -11.05 5.77 23.26
C SER A 245 -12.30 5.13 22.64
N THR A 246 -13.44 5.84 22.62
CA THR A 246 -14.67 5.38 21.97
C THR A 246 -14.86 6.02 20.60
N THR A 247 -15.43 5.25 19.67
CA THR A 247 -15.91 5.80 18.39
C THR A 247 -17.42 5.94 18.49
N GLN A 248 -17.93 7.13 18.23
CA GLN A 248 -19.37 7.38 18.19
C GLN A 248 -19.82 7.55 16.76
N ILE A 249 -20.79 6.73 16.35
CA ILE A 249 -21.44 6.83 15.05
C ILE A 249 -22.78 7.51 15.26
N TYR A 250 -23.03 8.50 14.43
CA TYR A 250 -24.24 9.27 14.43
C TYR A 250 -24.99 9.15 13.12
N TYR A 251 -26.32 9.18 13.19
CA TYR A 251 -27.19 9.27 12.03
C TYR A 251 -27.51 10.73 11.71
N LEU A 252 -27.23 11.10 10.47
CA LEU A 252 -27.53 12.42 9.90
C LEU A 252 -28.96 12.40 9.38
N ASN A 253 -29.87 13.06 10.10
CA ASN A 253 -31.21 13.31 9.58
C ASN A 253 -31.21 14.58 8.73
N PRO A 254 -32.16 14.75 7.79
CA PRO A 254 -32.39 16.00 7.05
C PRO A 254 -32.81 17.22 7.91
N GLY A 255 -32.55 17.22 9.21
CA GLY A 255 -32.89 18.28 10.16
C GLY A 255 -31.69 18.69 11.02
N PRO A 256 -31.86 19.66 11.94
CA PRO A 256 -30.79 20.20 12.76
C PRO A 256 -30.33 19.27 13.91
N SER A 257 -30.72 17.99 13.87
CA SER A 257 -30.44 17.04 14.94
C SER A 257 -29.73 15.82 14.39
N VAL A 258 -28.60 15.54 15.04
CA VAL A 258 -27.79 14.35 14.85
C VAL A 258 -28.20 13.38 15.96
N LYS A 259 -28.58 12.15 15.60
CA LYS A 259 -28.98 11.13 16.58
C LYS A 259 -27.83 10.15 16.77
N PRO A 260 -27.43 9.83 18.01
CA PRO A 260 -26.45 8.78 18.24
C PRO A 260 -27.03 7.45 17.73
N PHE A 261 -26.24 6.73 16.92
CA PHE A 261 -26.61 5.44 16.38
C PHE A 261 -26.01 4.32 17.23
N VAL A 262 -24.67 4.19 17.19
CA VAL A 262 -23.91 3.18 17.91
C VAL A 262 -22.66 3.80 18.51
N THR A 263 -22.24 3.28 19.66
CA THR A 263 -20.95 3.59 20.29
C THR A 263 -20.08 2.35 20.27
N LEU A 264 -18.89 2.47 19.69
CA LEU A 264 -17.94 1.37 19.53
C LEU A 264 -16.89 1.43 20.63
N TYR A 265 -16.72 0.31 21.33
CA TYR A 265 -15.80 0.16 22.46
C TYR A 265 -14.75 -0.89 22.18
N GLY A 266 -13.52 -0.68 22.66
CA GLY A 266 -12.50 -1.73 22.70
C GLY A 266 -11.09 -1.28 22.39
N HIS A 267 -10.87 -0.03 22.00
CA HIS A 267 -9.53 0.56 21.98
C HIS A 267 -9.05 0.84 23.40
N LYS A 268 -7.74 0.76 23.63
CA LYS A 268 -7.14 1.03 24.95
C LYS A 268 -6.66 2.46 25.11
N LEU A 269 -6.42 3.14 23.99
CA LEU A 269 -5.92 4.51 23.93
C LEU A 269 -6.79 5.32 22.94
N PRO A 270 -6.68 6.66 22.97
CA PRO A 270 -7.44 7.53 22.08
C PRO A 270 -7.33 7.15 20.60
N ILE A 271 -8.43 7.34 19.88
CA ILE A 271 -8.50 7.11 18.44
C ILE A 271 -7.84 8.29 17.73
N THR A 272 -6.86 7.98 16.89
CA THR A 272 -6.08 8.97 16.14
C THR A 272 -6.64 9.24 14.76
N ALA A 273 -7.27 8.23 14.16
CA ALA A 273 -7.90 8.35 12.85
C ALA A 273 -9.07 7.38 12.68
N LEU A 274 -10.03 7.82 11.88
CA LEU A 274 -11.17 7.06 11.41
C LEU A 274 -11.30 7.22 9.91
N ASP A 275 -11.82 6.19 9.25
CA ASP A 275 -12.31 6.26 7.89
C ASP A 275 -13.43 5.24 7.63
N ILE A 276 -14.30 5.56 6.69
CA ILE A 276 -15.44 4.74 6.28
C ILE A 276 -15.21 4.31 4.83
N SER A 277 -15.53 3.07 4.51
CA SER A 277 -15.42 2.52 3.16
C SER A 277 -16.38 3.21 2.18
N THR A 278 -16.10 3.13 0.87
CA THR A 278 -16.90 3.78 -0.17
C THR A 278 -18.34 3.27 -0.23
N ASP A 279 -18.55 1.99 0.05
CA ASP A 279 -19.85 1.34 0.14
C ASP A 279 -20.57 1.60 1.49
N SER A 280 -19.90 2.24 2.45
CA SER A 280 -20.39 2.52 3.81
C SER A 280 -20.74 1.28 4.64
N THR A 281 -20.11 0.13 4.35
CA THR A 281 -20.31 -1.11 5.12
C THR A 281 -19.25 -1.30 6.20
N LEU A 282 -18.02 -0.82 5.96
CA LEU A 282 -16.87 -1.00 6.83
C LEU A 282 -16.41 0.34 7.40
N LEU A 283 -15.98 0.31 8.66
CA LEU A 283 -15.33 1.41 9.34
C LEU A 283 -13.98 0.95 9.89
N VAL A 284 -12.91 1.70 9.58
CA VAL A 284 -11.58 1.50 10.15
C VAL A 284 -11.38 2.50 11.28
N SER A 285 -10.98 2.00 12.45
CA SER A 285 -10.50 2.83 13.55
C SER A 285 -9.04 2.53 13.87
N ALA A 286 -8.22 3.57 13.85
CA ALA A 286 -6.81 3.52 14.23
C ALA A 286 -6.60 4.26 15.55
N SER A 287 -5.79 3.68 16.43
CA SER A 287 -5.54 4.21 17.76
C SER A 287 -4.05 4.36 18.06
N ALA A 288 -3.76 5.21 19.05
CA ALA A 288 -2.44 5.32 19.65
C ALA A 288 -1.99 4.02 20.35
N ASP A 289 -2.90 3.06 20.59
CA ASP A 289 -2.59 1.72 21.13
C ASP A 289 -1.89 0.79 20.13
N LYS A 290 -1.54 1.31 18.94
CA LYS A 290 -0.81 0.63 17.86
C LYS A 290 -1.67 -0.40 17.13
N SER A 291 -2.94 -0.52 17.50
CA SER A 291 -3.90 -1.41 16.88
C SER A 291 -4.81 -0.67 15.91
N VAL A 292 -5.31 -1.44 14.96
CA VAL A 292 -6.36 -1.03 14.03
C VAL A 292 -7.50 -2.03 14.20
N LYS A 293 -8.72 -1.51 14.25
CA LYS A 293 -9.94 -2.32 14.31
C LYS A 293 -10.79 -2.05 13.09
N LEU A 294 -11.37 -3.12 12.55
CA LEU A 294 -12.37 -3.09 11.50
C LEU A 294 -13.74 -3.35 12.13
N TRP A 295 -14.70 -2.51 11.77
CA TRP A 295 -16.07 -2.56 12.26
C TRP A 295 -17.04 -2.70 11.11
N GLY A 296 -18.07 -3.52 11.28
CA GLY A 296 -19.25 -3.51 10.43
C GLY A 296 -20.17 -2.36 10.82
N MET A 297 -20.60 -1.56 9.85
CA MET A 297 -21.44 -0.38 10.10
C MET A 297 -22.92 -0.72 10.36
N ASP A 298 -23.38 -1.90 9.95
CA ASP A 298 -24.79 -2.30 10.09
C ASP A 298 -25.20 -2.43 11.57
N PHE A 299 -24.36 -3.09 12.37
CA PHE A 299 -24.62 -3.37 13.78
C PHE A 299 -23.52 -2.85 14.73
N GLY A 300 -22.40 -2.35 14.20
CA GLY A 300 -21.25 -1.95 15.00
C GLY A 300 -20.44 -3.13 15.55
N ASP A 301 -20.45 -4.27 14.86
CA ASP A 301 -19.69 -5.45 15.25
C ASP A 301 -18.20 -5.30 14.88
N CYS A 302 -17.32 -5.76 15.76
CA CYS A 302 -15.88 -5.77 15.47
C CYS A 302 -15.55 -7.00 14.64
N HIS A 303 -15.26 -6.82 13.36
CA HIS A 303 -14.85 -7.89 12.47
C HIS A 303 -13.45 -8.41 12.83
N THR A 304 -12.49 -7.49 13.00
CA THR A 304 -11.12 -7.83 13.38
C THR A 304 -10.48 -6.74 14.22
N SER A 305 -9.54 -7.16 15.06
CA SER A 305 -8.68 -6.31 15.84
C SER A 305 -7.27 -6.84 15.74
N PHE A 306 -6.36 -6.09 15.12
CA PHE A 306 -4.98 -6.54 14.93
C PHE A 306 -4.00 -5.41 15.19
N ARG A 307 -2.76 -5.77 15.50
CA ARG A 307 -1.68 -4.83 15.75
C ARG A 307 -0.97 -4.50 14.44
N ALA A 308 -1.30 -3.34 13.86
CA ALA A 308 -0.80 -2.94 12.55
C ALA A 308 0.66 -2.46 12.61
N HIS A 309 1.00 -1.65 13.63
CA HIS A 309 2.29 -0.93 13.72
C HIS A 309 3.04 -1.24 15.02
N THR A 310 4.35 -0.99 15.02
CA THR A 310 5.20 -1.14 16.22
C THR A 310 5.07 0.05 17.17
N GLN A 311 4.73 1.22 16.61
CA GLN A 311 4.40 2.47 17.29
C GLN A 311 2.96 2.93 17.00
N ALA A 312 2.56 4.07 17.56
CA ALA A 312 1.22 4.62 17.41
C ALA A 312 0.85 4.83 15.93
N VAL A 313 -0.38 4.46 15.57
CA VAL A 313 -0.92 4.70 14.23
C VAL A 313 -1.34 6.16 14.13
N THR A 314 -0.92 6.86 13.07
CA THR A 314 -1.16 8.29 12.90
C THR A 314 -2.38 8.58 12.02
N LYS A 315 -2.52 7.87 10.89
CA LYS A 315 -3.67 7.96 9.99
C LYS A 315 -4.07 6.58 9.46
N ALA A 316 -5.34 6.45 9.10
CA ALA A 316 -5.89 5.33 8.35
C ALA A 316 -6.88 5.88 7.32
N ARG A 317 -6.82 5.39 6.08
CA ARG A 317 -7.71 5.80 4.99
C ARG A 317 -8.05 4.63 4.06
N PHE A 318 -9.31 4.50 3.67
CA PHE A 318 -9.74 3.57 2.62
C PHE A 318 -9.38 4.10 1.24
N LEU A 319 -8.91 3.22 0.37
CA LEU A 319 -8.75 3.50 -1.05
C LEU A 319 -10.14 3.59 -1.70
N PRO A 320 -10.42 4.65 -2.49
CA PRO A 320 -11.69 4.78 -3.17
C PRO A 320 -12.04 3.57 -4.04
N ASP A 321 -13.33 3.22 -4.10
CA ASP A 321 -13.90 2.12 -4.88
C ASP A 321 -13.36 0.72 -4.52
N THR A 322 -12.69 0.59 -3.37
CA THR A 322 -12.13 -0.68 -2.91
C THR A 322 -12.27 -0.82 -1.39
N HIS A 323 -12.15 -2.05 -0.89
CA HIS A 323 -12.05 -2.33 0.55
C HIS A 323 -10.60 -2.36 1.05
N TYR A 324 -9.66 -1.93 0.22
CA TYR A 324 -8.27 -1.76 0.63
C TYR A 324 -8.11 -0.49 1.46
N PHE A 325 -7.26 -0.53 2.48
CA PHE A 325 -6.98 0.64 3.29
C PHE A 325 -5.50 0.78 3.61
N VAL A 326 -5.06 2.03 3.71
CA VAL A 326 -3.69 2.41 4.01
C VAL A 326 -3.63 2.89 5.46
N THR A 327 -2.68 2.36 6.22
CA THR A 327 -2.37 2.81 7.59
C THR A 327 -0.97 3.37 7.64
N THR A 328 -0.79 4.47 8.35
CA THR A 328 0.51 5.11 8.57
C THR A 328 0.84 5.11 10.05
N GLY A 329 2.09 4.87 10.40
CA GLY A 329 2.54 4.82 11.78
C GLY A 329 3.69 5.77 12.08
N ARG A 330 3.88 6.03 13.38
CA ARG A 330 5.06 6.73 13.90
C ARG A 330 6.35 5.90 13.75
N ASP A 331 6.23 4.63 13.40
CA ASP A 331 7.34 3.73 13.08
C ASP A 331 7.95 3.95 11.68
N GLY A 332 7.46 4.94 10.93
CA GLY A 332 7.96 5.24 9.58
C GLY A 332 7.57 4.21 8.53
N CYS A 333 6.57 3.38 8.86
CA CYS A 333 6.01 2.40 7.96
C CYS A 333 4.65 2.88 7.45
N VAL A 334 4.37 2.60 6.20
CA VAL A 334 3.05 2.72 5.57
C VAL A 334 2.64 1.32 5.16
N LYS A 335 1.47 0.87 5.61
CA LYS A 335 1.00 -0.50 5.38
C LYS A 335 -0.30 -0.46 4.62
N ILE A 336 -0.45 -1.35 3.65
CA ILE A 336 -1.66 -1.50 2.86
C ILE A 336 -2.31 -2.82 3.25
N TRP A 337 -3.59 -2.76 3.56
CA TRP A 337 -4.35 -3.88 4.10
C TRP A 337 -5.55 -4.17 3.21
N ASP A 338 -5.96 -5.42 3.25
CA ASP A 338 -7.22 -5.90 2.70
C ASP A 338 -8.31 -5.91 3.77
N GLY A 339 -9.39 -5.16 3.57
CA GLY A 339 -10.54 -5.13 4.46
C GLY A 339 -11.35 -6.43 4.47
N ASP A 340 -11.41 -7.13 3.33
CA ASP A 340 -12.21 -8.34 3.17
C ASP A 340 -11.42 -9.56 3.67
N ALA A 341 -10.21 -9.74 3.14
CA ALA A 341 -9.33 -10.85 3.56
C ALA A 341 -8.72 -10.62 4.95
N ARG A 342 -8.67 -9.37 5.43
CA ARG A 342 -8.08 -8.96 6.73
C ARG A 342 -6.59 -9.26 6.82
N GLU A 343 -5.90 -9.17 5.69
CA GLU A 343 -4.47 -9.47 5.55
C GLU A 343 -3.67 -8.23 5.19
N LEU A 344 -2.41 -8.23 5.58
CA LEU A 344 -1.43 -7.25 5.10
C LEU A 344 -1.12 -7.58 3.65
N ILE A 345 -1.26 -6.61 2.75
CA ILE A 345 -0.88 -6.74 1.35
C ILE A 345 0.60 -6.43 1.22
N THR A 346 1.00 -5.20 1.58
CA THR A 346 2.38 -4.73 1.39
C THR A 346 2.75 -3.73 2.49
N GLN A 347 4.02 -3.74 2.88
CA GLN A 347 4.63 -2.75 3.76
C GLN A 347 5.62 -1.86 2.98
N LEU A 348 5.46 -0.55 3.13
CA LEU A 348 6.29 0.47 2.49
C LEU A 348 7.06 1.23 3.56
N MET A 349 8.39 1.30 3.41
CA MET A 349 9.26 2.01 4.33
C MET A 349 9.49 3.44 3.85
N SER A 350 9.09 4.44 4.65
CA SER A 350 9.19 5.85 4.29
C SER A 350 10.37 6.54 4.99
N GLY A 351 11.58 6.01 4.82
CA GLY A 351 12.81 6.66 5.27
C GLY A 351 13.09 6.62 6.78
N GLY A 352 12.42 5.74 7.54
CA GLY A 352 12.74 5.49 8.96
C GLY A 352 12.21 6.54 9.96
N SER A 353 11.53 7.57 9.48
CA SER A 353 10.97 8.66 10.29
C SER A 353 9.46 8.61 10.37
N ALA A 354 8.90 9.16 11.45
CA ALA A 354 7.48 9.11 11.73
C ALA A 354 6.62 9.68 10.59
N VAL A 355 5.67 8.90 10.07
CA VAL A 355 4.70 9.39 9.07
C VAL A 355 3.59 10.12 9.80
N THR A 356 3.43 11.41 9.52
CA THR A 356 2.46 12.27 10.20
C THR A 356 1.10 12.23 9.51
N CYS A 357 1.08 12.18 8.17
CA CYS A 357 -0.15 12.31 7.39
C CYS A 357 -0.11 11.54 6.07
N VAL A 358 -1.30 11.20 5.59
CA VAL A 358 -1.54 10.53 4.31
C VAL A 358 -2.70 11.21 3.60
N ALA A 359 -2.62 11.32 2.27
CA ALA A 359 -3.72 11.77 1.43
C ALA A 359 -3.81 10.87 0.19
N LEU A 360 -5.01 10.43 -0.13
CA LEU A 360 -5.27 9.52 -1.26
C LEU A 360 -5.81 10.32 -2.45
N SER A 361 -5.48 9.88 -3.66
CA SER A 361 -6.13 10.35 -4.89
C SER A 361 -7.55 9.78 -4.97
N LEU A 362 -8.47 10.50 -5.63
CA LEU A 362 -9.85 10.04 -5.84
C LEU A 362 -9.89 8.78 -6.72
N ASP A 363 -8.98 8.68 -7.69
CA ASP A 363 -8.89 7.52 -8.61
C ASP A 363 -8.18 6.30 -8.00
N ALA A 364 -7.75 6.36 -6.73
CA ALA A 364 -6.92 5.33 -6.08
C ALA A 364 -5.60 4.97 -6.82
N ALA A 365 -5.20 5.74 -7.83
CA ALA A 365 -4.03 5.50 -8.66
C ALA A 365 -2.73 5.86 -7.94
N PHE A 366 -2.77 6.81 -7.02
CA PHE A 366 -1.62 7.21 -6.24
C PHE A 366 -2.01 7.77 -4.88
N PHE A 367 -1.04 7.84 -3.97
CA PHE A 367 -1.22 8.50 -2.70
C PHE A 367 0.03 9.23 -2.25
N PHE A 368 -0.18 10.21 -1.38
CA PHE A 368 0.88 11.01 -0.78
C PHE A 368 1.03 10.67 0.68
N THR A 369 2.28 10.58 1.12
CA THR A 369 2.63 10.47 2.53
C THR A 369 3.55 11.61 2.87
N ALA A 370 3.45 12.15 4.07
CA ALA A 370 4.50 13.02 4.58
C ALA A 370 4.98 12.59 5.96
N GLY A 371 6.28 12.79 6.16
CA GLY A 371 6.98 12.39 7.38
C GLY A 371 7.53 13.58 8.15
N GLU A 372 8.00 13.28 9.36
CA GLU A 372 8.70 14.22 10.23
C GLU A 372 10.02 14.74 9.61
N ASP A 373 10.56 14.00 8.64
CA ASP A 373 11.70 14.41 7.79
C ASP A 373 11.44 15.67 6.95
N GLY A 374 10.19 16.14 6.89
CA GLY A 374 9.77 17.23 6.02
C GLY A 374 9.59 16.84 4.55
N GLY A 375 9.87 15.58 4.21
CA GLY A 375 9.65 15.01 2.87
C GLY A 375 8.19 14.63 2.65
N ILE A 376 7.63 15.08 1.53
CA ILE A 376 6.39 14.55 0.96
C ILE A 376 6.77 13.56 -0.14
N ARG A 377 6.20 12.36 -0.08
CA ARG A 377 6.47 11.25 -0.99
C ARG A 377 5.21 10.87 -1.74
N LEU A 378 5.36 10.57 -3.02
CA LEU A 378 4.31 10.08 -3.91
C LEU A 378 4.50 8.60 -4.17
N TRP A 379 3.45 7.83 -3.96
CA TRP A 379 3.37 6.39 -4.21
C TRP A 379 2.38 6.14 -5.34
N ARG A 380 2.77 5.37 -6.35
CA ARG A 380 1.92 5.07 -7.51
C ARG A 380 1.56 3.59 -7.53
N ARG A 381 0.33 3.31 -7.97
CA ARG A 381 -0.14 1.95 -8.21
C ARG A 381 0.52 1.39 -9.45
N THR A 382 1.14 0.24 -9.33
CA THR A 382 1.63 -0.52 -10.48
C THR A 382 0.68 -1.65 -10.82
N SER A 383 0.75 -2.12 -12.05
CA SER A 383 0.00 -3.29 -12.50
C SER A 383 0.71 -4.60 -12.15
N GLU A 384 1.79 -4.54 -11.37
CA GLU A 384 2.53 -5.72 -10.93
C GLU A 384 1.68 -6.54 -9.96
N GLN A 385 1.66 -7.84 -10.20
CA GLN A 385 0.94 -8.79 -9.37
C GLN A 385 1.86 -9.22 -8.24
N LEU A 386 1.36 -9.19 -7.00
CA LEU A 386 2.11 -9.64 -5.84
C LEU A 386 1.59 -10.99 -5.37
N PHE A 387 2.51 -11.92 -5.16
CA PHE A 387 2.27 -13.12 -4.37
C PHE A 387 2.57 -12.78 -2.91
N LEU A 388 1.52 -12.73 -2.09
CA LEU A 388 1.64 -12.34 -0.67
C LEU A 388 2.59 -13.25 0.11
N GLU A 389 2.65 -14.53 -0.24
CA GLU A 389 3.57 -15.49 0.37
C GLU A 389 5.03 -15.16 0.06
N GLU A 390 5.33 -14.80 -1.18
CA GLU A 390 6.68 -14.40 -1.61
C GLU A 390 7.11 -13.08 -0.95
N GLU A 391 6.23 -12.07 -0.85
CA GLU A 391 6.55 -10.84 -0.11
C GLU A 391 6.82 -11.12 1.37
N ARG A 392 6.02 -12.00 1.97
CA ARG A 392 6.17 -12.39 3.38
C ARG A 392 7.46 -13.18 3.63
N GLU A 393 7.83 -14.09 2.72
CA GLU A 393 9.09 -14.83 2.77
C GLU A 393 10.27 -13.88 2.61
N ARG A 394 10.21 -12.96 1.64
CA ARG A 394 11.24 -11.94 1.43
C ARG A 394 11.40 -11.01 2.63
N GLU A 395 10.31 -10.62 3.29
CA GLU A 395 10.38 -9.86 4.54
C GLU A 395 11.01 -10.66 5.68
N LEU A 396 10.68 -11.95 5.79
CA LEU A 396 11.27 -12.84 6.78
C LEU A 396 12.78 -12.96 6.55
N GLU A 397 13.21 -13.18 5.31
CA GLU A 397 14.61 -13.23 4.91
C GLU A 397 15.34 -11.93 5.26
N GLN A 398 14.79 -10.77 4.92
CA GLN A 398 15.38 -9.47 5.27
C GLN A 398 15.53 -9.27 6.78
N ARG A 399 14.55 -9.72 7.58
CA ARG A 399 14.67 -9.67 9.04
C ARG A 399 15.74 -10.61 9.55
N MET A 400 15.80 -11.83 9.02
CA MET A 400 16.83 -12.80 9.40
C MET A 400 18.23 -12.32 9.03
N GLU A 401 18.39 -11.68 7.87
CA GLU A 401 19.63 -11.01 7.46
C GLU A 401 19.98 -9.87 8.41
N GLN A 402 19.03 -8.98 8.70
CA GLN A 402 19.24 -7.87 9.62
C GLN A 402 19.63 -8.36 11.03
N ASP A 403 18.95 -9.37 11.56
CA ASP A 403 19.27 -9.98 12.84
C ASP A 403 20.67 -10.64 12.80
N ALA A 404 21.05 -11.28 11.69
CA ALA A 404 22.39 -11.82 11.51
C ALA A 404 23.46 -10.72 11.53
N TYR A 405 23.25 -9.61 10.83
CA TYR A 405 24.17 -8.46 10.86
C TYR A 405 24.31 -7.88 12.27
N THR A 406 23.21 -7.69 13.00
CA THR A 406 23.28 -7.16 14.38
C THR A 406 23.98 -8.11 15.34
N ARG A 407 23.88 -9.42 15.11
CA ARG A 407 24.57 -10.43 15.92
C ARG A 407 26.06 -10.50 15.61
N ASP A 408 26.46 -10.43 14.35
CA ASP A 408 27.88 -10.42 13.97
C ASP A 408 28.60 -9.16 14.49
N ASP A 409 27.93 -8.00 14.56
CA ASP A 409 28.47 -6.79 15.23
C ASP A 409 28.63 -6.97 16.75
N MET A 410 27.73 -7.71 17.40
CA MET A 410 27.86 -8.05 18.83
C MET A 410 28.95 -9.09 19.07
N ASP A 411 29.10 -10.09 18.20
CA ASP A 411 30.12 -11.13 18.30
C ASP A 411 31.53 -10.58 17.98
N THR A 412 31.65 -9.60 17.07
CA THR A 412 32.93 -8.89 16.81
C THR A 412 33.30 -7.89 17.91
N ALA A 413 32.32 -7.28 18.58
CA ALA A 413 32.55 -6.44 19.76
C ALA A 413 32.89 -7.25 21.03
N ALA A 414 32.40 -8.50 21.11
CA ALA A 414 32.64 -9.44 22.21
C ALA A 414 33.83 -10.39 21.94
N GLY A 415 34.86 -9.91 21.23
CA GLY A 415 36.11 -10.65 21.00
C GLY A 415 36.83 -10.99 22.31
N GLY A 416 36.46 -12.12 22.91
CA GLY A 416 37.08 -12.60 24.15
C GLY A 416 36.28 -13.69 24.87
N GLY A 417 35.83 -14.73 24.17
CA GLY A 417 35.25 -15.90 24.83
C GLY A 417 34.94 -17.01 23.83
N GLU A 418 35.73 -18.09 23.87
CA GLU A 418 35.34 -19.36 23.25
C GLU A 418 34.08 -19.89 23.95
N GLU A 419 32.91 -19.60 23.39
CA GLU A 419 31.68 -20.29 23.76
C GLU A 419 31.07 -20.93 22.52
N VAL A 420 31.29 -22.25 22.43
CA VAL A 420 30.74 -23.12 21.39
C VAL A 420 29.22 -23.16 21.55
N THR A 421 28.52 -22.30 20.81
CA THR A 421 27.07 -22.42 20.65
C THR A 421 26.78 -23.31 19.45
N LEU A 422 26.03 -24.38 19.70
CA LEU A 422 25.55 -25.32 18.68
C LEU A 422 24.71 -24.58 17.63
N ILE A 423 25.33 -24.29 16.49
CA ILE A 423 24.71 -23.66 15.32
C ILE A 423 23.82 -24.70 14.62
N ARG A 424 22.55 -24.35 14.37
CA ARG A 424 21.67 -25.09 13.45
C ARG A 424 22.27 -25.07 12.03
N PRO A 425 22.25 -26.19 11.29
CA PRO A 425 23.05 -26.39 10.09
C PRO A 425 22.43 -25.75 8.84
N THR A 426 22.44 -24.42 8.76
CA THR A 426 22.16 -23.69 7.51
C THR A 426 23.09 -22.49 7.28
N LYS A 427 24.08 -22.26 8.16
CA LYS A 427 25.16 -21.32 7.84
C LYS A 427 26.10 -21.99 6.86
N ARG A 428 26.19 -21.46 5.64
CA ARG A 428 27.27 -21.77 4.69
C ARG A 428 28.60 -21.66 5.43
N THR A 429 29.27 -22.78 5.67
CA THR A 429 30.57 -22.75 6.33
C THR A 429 31.57 -22.15 5.34
N LEU A 430 32.49 -21.28 5.81
CA LEU A 430 33.51 -20.70 4.92
C LEU A 430 34.32 -21.79 4.21
N ASP A 431 34.45 -22.95 4.86
CA ASP A 431 35.10 -24.12 4.29
C ASP A 431 34.27 -24.76 3.16
N SER A 432 32.93 -24.83 3.27
CA SER A 432 32.07 -25.36 2.19
C SER A 432 32.16 -24.50 0.92
N VAL A 433 32.19 -23.17 1.08
CA VAL A 433 32.31 -22.23 -0.06
C VAL A 433 33.66 -22.39 -0.76
N ARG A 434 34.76 -22.46 -0.01
CA ARG A 434 36.11 -22.67 -0.58
C ARG A 434 36.24 -24.01 -1.30
N THR A 435 35.63 -25.07 -0.75
CA THR A 435 35.63 -26.38 -1.43
C THR A 435 34.74 -26.39 -2.68
N ALA A 436 33.67 -25.61 -2.71
CA ALA A 436 32.81 -25.46 -3.89
C ALA A 436 33.50 -24.67 -5.01
N GLU A 437 34.18 -23.57 -4.67
CA GLU A 437 35.01 -22.81 -5.62
C GLU A 437 36.06 -23.69 -6.26
N ARG A 438 36.78 -24.48 -5.45
CA ARG A 438 37.77 -25.44 -5.95
C ARG A 438 37.17 -26.52 -6.85
N LEU A 439 35.94 -26.98 -6.57
CA LEU A 439 35.27 -27.97 -7.41
C LEU A 439 34.81 -27.37 -8.75
N MET A 440 34.38 -26.10 -8.75
CA MET A 440 34.01 -25.37 -9.98
C MET A 440 35.23 -25.16 -10.88
N GLU A 441 36.37 -24.79 -10.32
CA GLU A 441 37.64 -24.67 -11.06
C GLU A 441 38.01 -25.98 -11.77
N VAL A 442 37.94 -27.11 -11.05
CA VAL A 442 38.24 -28.43 -11.63
C VAL A 442 37.25 -28.82 -12.74
N ILE A 443 35.98 -28.46 -12.60
CA ILE A 443 34.96 -28.72 -13.63
C ILE A 443 35.27 -27.88 -14.87
N ASP A 444 35.63 -26.61 -14.71
CA ASP A 444 35.95 -25.74 -15.85
C ASP A 444 37.20 -26.24 -16.60
N GLU A 445 38.27 -26.59 -15.88
CA GLU A 445 39.48 -27.22 -16.45
C GLU A 445 39.14 -28.50 -17.25
N ALA A 446 38.27 -29.35 -16.71
CA ALA A 446 37.85 -30.59 -17.37
C ALA A 446 36.98 -30.33 -18.61
N THR A 447 36.11 -29.32 -18.57
CA THR A 447 35.29 -28.95 -19.74
C THR A 447 36.14 -28.36 -20.87
N GLU A 448 37.13 -27.52 -20.54
CA GLU A 448 38.06 -26.97 -21.53
C GLU A 448 38.87 -28.07 -22.21
N ALA A 449 39.33 -29.07 -21.43
CA ALA A 449 40.05 -30.22 -21.98
C ALA A 449 39.20 -31.04 -22.97
N LEU A 450 37.90 -31.21 -22.69
CA LEU A 450 36.97 -31.90 -23.59
C LEU A 450 36.68 -31.11 -24.87
N THR A 451 36.55 -29.78 -24.77
CA THR A 451 36.34 -28.95 -25.96
C THR A 451 37.56 -28.93 -26.87
N ASP A 452 38.76 -28.93 -26.30
CA ASP A 452 40.01 -28.95 -27.07
C ASP A 452 40.17 -30.30 -27.80
N GLN A 453 39.86 -31.42 -27.15
CA GLN A 453 39.85 -32.74 -27.80
C GLN A 453 38.87 -32.82 -28.98
N GLN A 454 37.69 -32.18 -28.87
CA GLN A 454 36.72 -32.13 -29.95
C GLN A 454 37.18 -31.23 -31.12
N GLN A 455 37.91 -30.15 -30.84
CA GLN A 455 38.49 -29.28 -31.87
C GLN A 455 39.66 -29.96 -32.60
N GLU A 456 40.53 -30.67 -31.87
CA GLU A 456 41.65 -31.43 -32.46
C GLU A 456 41.15 -32.57 -33.38
N GLN A 457 40.07 -33.26 -33.00
CA GLN A 457 39.44 -34.29 -33.86
C GLN A 457 38.81 -33.70 -35.13
N GLY A 458 38.45 -32.42 -35.13
CA GLY A 458 37.94 -31.72 -36.31
C GLY A 458 39.01 -31.30 -37.32
N ASP A 459 40.29 -31.28 -36.90
CA ASP A 459 41.42 -30.73 -37.68
C ASP A 459 42.44 -31.81 -38.12
N GLU A 460 42.02 -33.09 -38.12
CA GLU A 460 42.83 -34.25 -38.57
C GLU A 460 43.05 -34.28 -40.09
N THR A 461 43.70 -33.25 -40.64
CA THR A 461 44.43 -33.34 -41.91
C THR A 461 45.92 -33.02 -41.82
N MET A 462 46.47 -32.58 -40.67
CA MET A 462 47.93 -32.49 -40.50
C MET A 462 48.40 -32.70 -39.04
N GLY A 463 48.93 -33.90 -38.75
CA GLY A 463 50.13 -34.07 -37.93
C GLY A 463 50.10 -33.75 -36.42
N GLY A 464 49.37 -34.58 -35.67
CA GLY A 464 49.80 -35.28 -34.44
C GLY A 464 50.65 -34.59 -33.37
N GLY A 465 50.05 -34.44 -32.18
CA GLY A 465 50.73 -34.45 -30.88
C GLY A 465 49.78 -34.08 -29.75
N SER A 466 49.10 -35.06 -29.13
CA SER A 466 48.28 -34.82 -27.93
C SER A 466 49.18 -34.45 -26.75
N SER A 467 49.50 -33.17 -26.60
CA SER A 467 50.11 -32.67 -25.37
C SER A 467 49.03 -32.58 -24.32
N SER A 468 48.95 -33.58 -23.42
CA SER A 468 48.13 -33.45 -22.21
C SER A 468 48.57 -32.18 -21.49
N LYS A 469 47.65 -31.23 -21.30
CA LYS A 469 47.94 -30.03 -20.51
C LYS A 469 48.52 -30.45 -19.16
N PRO A 470 49.55 -29.76 -18.64
CA PRO A 470 50.10 -30.04 -17.31
C PRO A 470 49.06 -29.84 -16.19
N GLU A 471 47.96 -29.16 -16.49
CA GLU A 471 46.84 -28.85 -15.60
C GLU A 471 46.05 -30.11 -15.18
N LEU A 472 45.89 -31.12 -16.05
CA LEU A 472 45.16 -32.34 -15.71
C LEU A 472 46.00 -33.39 -14.95
N ALA A 473 47.23 -33.03 -14.55
CA ALA A 473 48.16 -33.92 -13.84
C ALA A 473 48.33 -35.32 -14.50
N GLY A 474 48.21 -35.39 -15.83
CA GLY A 474 48.31 -36.63 -16.61
C GLY A 474 47.11 -37.59 -16.51
N ARG A 475 45.96 -37.13 -16.01
CA ARG A 475 44.71 -37.91 -15.91
C ARG A 475 43.73 -37.57 -17.02
N THR A 476 42.78 -38.45 -17.30
CA THR A 476 41.67 -38.12 -18.20
C THR A 476 40.74 -37.07 -17.57
N ALA A 477 40.03 -36.28 -18.38
CA ALA A 477 39.13 -35.23 -17.88
C ALA A 477 38.07 -35.79 -16.90
N HIS A 478 37.54 -36.98 -17.19
CA HIS A 478 36.57 -37.67 -16.33
C HIS A 478 37.19 -38.16 -15.00
N GLU A 479 38.40 -38.71 -15.02
CA GLU A 479 39.11 -39.15 -13.80
C GLU A 479 39.54 -37.96 -12.91
N HIS A 480 39.83 -36.82 -13.52
CA HIS A 480 40.22 -35.60 -12.80
C HIS A 480 39.05 -35.07 -11.94
N VAL A 481 37.85 -35.00 -12.52
CA VAL A 481 36.62 -34.60 -11.82
C VAL A 481 36.26 -35.62 -10.74
N LEU A 482 36.36 -36.92 -11.02
CA LEU A 482 36.09 -37.98 -10.04
C LEU A 482 37.04 -37.89 -8.83
N TRP A 483 38.32 -37.65 -9.08
CA TRP A 483 39.29 -37.47 -8.01
C TRP A 483 38.95 -36.27 -7.14
N ALA A 484 38.56 -35.13 -7.73
CA ALA A 484 38.20 -33.94 -6.96
C ALA A 484 36.95 -34.15 -6.09
N VAL A 485 35.94 -34.87 -6.59
CA VAL A 485 34.76 -35.25 -5.80
C VAL A 485 35.14 -36.17 -4.63
N GLN A 486 36.06 -37.12 -4.84
CA GLN A 486 36.55 -38.00 -3.77
C GLN A 486 37.36 -37.28 -2.68
N GLN A 487 37.96 -36.13 -2.99
CA GLN A 487 38.67 -35.33 -1.99
C GLN A 487 37.73 -34.55 -1.05
N VAL A 488 36.42 -34.48 -1.38
CA VAL A 488 35.44 -33.81 -0.53
C VAL A 488 35.04 -34.73 0.63
N PRO A 489 35.19 -34.30 1.89
CA PRO A 489 34.76 -35.11 3.03
C PRO A 489 33.23 -35.27 3.04
N ALA A 490 32.76 -36.50 3.24
CA ALA A 490 31.34 -36.87 3.15
C ALA A 490 30.36 -35.96 3.93
N PRO A 491 30.68 -35.44 5.14
CA PRO A 491 29.79 -34.53 5.86
C PRO A 491 29.59 -33.17 5.17
N LEU A 492 30.59 -32.70 4.41
CA LEU A 492 30.56 -31.39 3.73
C LEU A 492 29.98 -31.49 2.32
N LEU A 493 29.90 -32.68 1.74
CA LEU A 493 29.46 -32.87 0.36
C LEU A 493 28.07 -32.28 0.09
N TYR A 494 27.13 -32.43 1.04
CA TYR A 494 25.79 -31.87 0.92
C TYR A 494 25.80 -30.34 0.88
N GLU A 495 26.57 -29.70 1.77
CA GLU A 495 26.69 -28.23 1.82
C GLU A 495 27.39 -27.67 0.59
N VAL A 496 28.41 -28.37 0.10
CA VAL A 496 29.16 -28.00 -1.11
C VAL A 496 28.25 -28.02 -2.33
N LEU A 497 27.46 -29.09 -2.52
CA LEU A 497 26.51 -29.19 -3.64
C LEU A 497 25.43 -28.11 -3.57
N LEU A 498 24.96 -27.78 -2.37
CA LEU A 498 23.96 -26.72 -2.16
C LEU A 498 24.52 -25.32 -2.40
N SER A 499 25.84 -25.14 -2.29
CA SER A 499 26.53 -23.87 -2.52
C SER A 499 26.91 -23.62 -3.98
N MET A 500 26.86 -24.64 -4.85
CA MET A 500 27.17 -24.48 -6.27
C MET A 500 25.97 -23.93 -7.08
N PRO A 501 26.22 -23.06 -8.09
CA PRO A 501 25.19 -22.66 -9.04
C PRO A 501 24.63 -23.84 -9.83
N PHE A 502 23.34 -23.78 -10.20
CA PHE A 502 22.64 -24.85 -10.91
C PHE A 502 23.31 -25.26 -12.24
N SER A 503 23.97 -24.33 -12.93
CA SER A 503 24.73 -24.60 -14.17
C SER A 503 25.89 -25.57 -13.95
N TYR A 504 26.62 -25.44 -12.85
CA TYR A 504 27.76 -26.31 -12.51
C TYR A 504 27.29 -27.68 -12.01
N ALA A 505 26.18 -27.72 -11.26
CA ALA A 505 25.56 -28.98 -10.86
C ALA A 505 25.14 -29.83 -12.06
N LEU A 506 24.57 -29.21 -13.10
CA LEU A 506 24.22 -29.90 -14.35
C LEU A 506 25.45 -30.45 -15.08
N ARG A 507 26.55 -29.67 -15.17
CA ARG A 507 27.81 -30.13 -15.77
C ARG A 507 28.38 -31.31 -15.00
N LEU A 508 28.42 -31.24 -13.67
CA LEU A 508 28.88 -32.33 -12.82
C LEU A 508 28.06 -33.61 -13.04
N MET A 509 26.73 -33.49 -13.15
CA MET A 509 25.85 -34.63 -13.46
C MET A 509 26.13 -35.24 -14.84
N GLN A 510 26.47 -34.44 -15.85
CA GLN A 510 26.88 -34.95 -17.16
C GLN A 510 28.20 -35.75 -17.08
N PHE A 511 29.17 -35.27 -16.28
CA PHE A 511 30.40 -36.01 -16.03
C PHE A 511 30.14 -37.34 -15.31
N ILE A 512 29.28 -37.35 -14.29
CA ILE A 512 28.92 -38.56 -13.54
C ILE A 512 28.20 -39.56 -14.46
N ALA A 513 27.29 -39.09 -15.32
CA ALA A 513 26.60 -39.94 -16.29
C ALA A 513 27.58 -40.59 -17.30
N ALA A 514 28.52 -39.81 -17.84
CA ALA A 514 29.54 -40.33 -18.75
C ALA A 514 30.47 -41.36 -18.07
N ILE A 515 30.80 -41.14 -16.78
CA ILE A 515 31.58 -42.10 -15.99
C ILE A 515 30.78 -43.39 -15.76
N ALA A 516 29.49 -43.28 -15.43
CA ALA A 516 28.62 -44.43 -15.23
C ALA A 516 28.50 -45.28 -16.51
N GLU A 517 28.32 -44.65 -17.67
CA GLU A 517 28.31 -45.34 -18.98
C GLU A 517 29.65 -46.03 -19.27
N ALA A 518 30.78 -45.38 -18.96
CA ALA A 518 32.11 -46.00 -19.15
C ALA A 518 32.34 -47.21 -18.23
N ILE A 519 31.76 -47.22 -17.03
CA ILE A 519 31.82 -48.34 -16.08
C ILE A 519 30.94 -49.50 -16.55
N ASP A 520 29.71 -49.22 -17.02
CA ASP A 520 28.78 -50.24 -17.54
C ASP A 520 29.33 -50.96 -18.79
N ILE A 521 30.13 -50.28 -19.62
CA ILE A 521 30.77 -50.89 -20.80
C ILE A 521 31.91 -51.86 -20.41
N MET A 522 32.57 -51.65 -19.27
CA MET A 522 33.65 -52.54 -18.79
C MET A 522 33.18 -53.61 -17.79
N GLY A 523 32.00 -53.44 -17.19
CA GLY A 523 31.52 -54.23 -16.06
C GLY A 523 30.28 -55.07 -16.36
N GLY A 524 30.45 -56.20 -17.06
CA GLY A 524 29.50 -57.33 -16.98
C GLY A 524 29.51 -58.04 -15.61
N GLY A 525 29.60 -57.27 -14.52
CA GLY A 525 29.73 -57.78 -13.16
C GLY A 525 29.47 -56.65 -12.17
N TYR A 526 28.37 -56.77 -11.44
CA TYR A 526 27.95 -55.89 -10.36
C TYR A 526 29.11 -55.50 -9.44
N VAL A 527 29.38 -54.20 -9.34
CA VAL A 527 30.15 -53.62 -8.23
C VAL A 527 29.21 -52.67 -7.50
N CYS A 528 28.81 -53.07 -6.30
CA CYS A 528 28.13 -52.19 -5.35
C CYS A 528 29.08 -51.04 -4.98
N VAL A 529 28.64 -49.81 -5.20
CA VAL A 529 29.26 -48.61 -4.65
C VAL A 529 28.61 -48.38 -3.29
N GLU A 530 29.38 -48.55 -2.20
CA GLU A 530 29.07 -47.97 -0.88
C GLU A 530 29.68 -46.57 -0.78
#